data_AF-A0A9D4P128-F1
#
_entry.id   AF-A0A9D4P128-F1
#
_cell.length_a   1.000
_cell.length_b   1.000
_cell.length_c   1.000
_cell.angle_alpha   90.00
_cell.angle_beta   90.00
_cell.angle_gamma   90.00
#
_symmetry.space_group_name_H-M   'P 1'
#
loop_
_entity.id
_entity.type
_entity.pdbx_description
1 polymer ?
#
loop_
_entity_poly.entity_id
_entity_poly.type
_entity_poly.pdbx_seq_one_letter_code
_entity_poly.pdbx_strand_id
1 'polypeptide(L)'
;MFEDYNKVRPDLIDLHIKLLRKRRKYINKEKWEKALMRFCAEYSNIDAWELEHFGYRNAKLSLRLRIFLRLLEAMFDFNQKFKSELNSTVETSSLRIPPIGRDLIGYTYWYQLDSDLNFRLYKDEPDEENSWSLVSRNLPELNECIQDLEKQSIDDFKQMSTPTTEESVSNPASQIPAKIINDQDDDDDDDGEKDEKIEQQQQQQLNQDDEMNEEPEKTATSPSP
;
A
#
# COMPACT_ATOMS: atom_id res chain seq x y z
N MET A 1 2.66 6.29 -18.29
CA MET A 1 3.85 6.94 -17.66
C MET A 1 4.91 5.93 -17.27
N PHE A 2 4.56 4.83 -16.59
CA PHE A 2 5.51 3.82 -16.11
C PHE A 2 5.86 2.70 -17.12
N GLU A 3 5.09 2.59 -18.21
CA GLU A 3 5.20 1.49 -19.21
C GLU A 3 6.19 1.79 -20.35
N ASP A 4 6.84 2.96 -20.35
CA ASP A 4 7.89 3.25 -21.32
C ASP A 4 9.24 2.69 -20.83
N TYR A 5 9.77 1.72 -21.59
CA TYR A 5 11.07 1.08 -21.33
C TYR A 5 12.19 1.62 -22.21
N ASN A 6 11.88 2.46 -23.20
CA ASN A 6 12.86 3.08 -24.09
C ASN A 6 13.57 4.24 -23.39
N LYS A 7 12.86 4.98 -22.54
CA LYS A 7 13.46 6.03 -21.71
C LYS A 7 12.57 6.30 -20.49
N VAL A 8 13.19 6.52 -19.34
CA VAL A 8 12.47 7.04 -18.18
C VAL A 8 12.13 8.51 -18.43
N ARG A 9 10.84 8.84 -18.44
CA ARG A 9 10.39 10.22 -18.67
C ARG A 9 10.97 11.17 -17.62
N PRO A 10 11.49 12.35 -18.00
CA PRO A 10 12.03 13.32 -17.04
C PRO A 10 11.04 13.70 -15.93
N ASP A 11 9.77 13.91 -16.27
CA ASP A 11 8.71 14.23 -15.30
C ASP A 11 8.56 13.15 -14.23
N LEU A 12 8.77 11.89 -14.60
CA LEU A 12 8.69 10.77 -13.67
C LEU A 12 9.88 10.78 -12.71
N ILE A 13 11.09 11.05 -13.22
CA ILE A 13 12.29 11.20 -12.40
C ILE A 13 12.10 12.35 -11.40
N ASP A 14 11.65 13.50 -11.87
CA ASP A 14 11.41 14.68 -11.04
C ASP A 14 10.32 14.41 -9.98
N LEU A 15 9.29 13.62 -10.31
CA LEU A 15 8.30 13.16 -9.35
C LEU A 15 8.92 12.27 -8.25
N HIS A 16 9.73 11.27 -8.61
CA HIS A 16 10.42 10.42 -7.62
C HIS A 16 11.33 11.24 -6.70
N ILE A 17 12.11 12.16 -7.28
CA ILE A 17 12.96 13.08 -6.50
C ILE A 17 12.12 13.93 -5.54
N LYS A 18 10.98 14.47 -6.01
CA LYS A 18 10.09 15.29 -5.18
C LYS A 18 9.51 14.51 -4.00
N LEU A 19 9.17 13.24 -4.20
CA LEU A 19 8.67 12.36 -3.14
C LEU A 19 9.78 11.99 -2.15
N LEU A 20 10.95 11.53 -2.64
CA LEU A 20 12.12 11.24 -1.82
C LEU A 20 12.55 12.43 -0.96
N ARG A 21 12.42 13.65 -1.49
CA ARG A 21 12.78 14.88 -0.79
C ARG A 21 11.93 15.19 0.45
N LYS A 22 10.77 14.55 0.60
CA LYS A 22 9.98 14.66 1.83
C LYS A 22 10.64 13.99 3.01
N ARG A 23 11.37 12.91 2.76
CA ARG A 23 12.16 12.20 3.78
C ARG A 23 13.57 12.75 3.94
N ARG A 24 14.25 13.08 2.83
CA ARG A 24 15.62 13.62 2.83
C ARG A 24 15.69 14.93 2.06
N LYS A 25 16.02 16.04 2.72
CA LYS A 25 15.96 17.39 2.14
C LYS A 25 16.68 17.51 0.79
N TYR A 26 17.81 16.82 0.62
CA TYR A 26 18.62 16.88 -0.59
C TYR A 26 18.69 15.54 -1.32
N ILE A 27 18.42 15.59 -2.63
CA ILE A 27 18.59 14.46 -3.55
C ILE A 27 19.21 15.02 -4.83
N ASN A 28 20.41 14.55 -5.17
CA ASN A 28 21.08 14.88 -6.42
C ASN A 28 20.33 14.20 -7.59
N LYS A 29 19.95 14.99 -8.60
CA LYS A 29 19.19 14.53 -9.77
C LYS A 29 19.90 13.44 -10.58
N GLU A 30 21.22 13.44 -10.62
CA GLU A 30 21.99 12.40 -11.33
C GLU A 30 22.09 11.11 -10.53
N LYS A 31 22.01 11.18 -9.19
CA LYS A 31 22.11 10.04 -8.28
C LYS A 31 20.74 9.58 -7.74
N TRP A 32 19.65 9.97 -8.41
CA TRP A 32 18.29 9.68 -7.94
C TRP A 32 17.99 8.18 -7.85
N GLU A 33 18.49 7.35 -8.78
CA GLU A 33 18.29 5.90 -8.72
C GLU A 33 18.99 5.28 -7.50
N LYS A 34 20.18 5.79 -7.13
CA LYS A 34 20.87 5.34 -5.91
C LYS A 34 20.09 5.72 -4.65
N ALA A 35 19.50 6.92 -4.62
CA ALA A 35 18.62 7.33 -3.51
C ALA A 35 17.35 6.46 -3.46
N LEU A 36 16.78 6.12 -4.62
CA LEU A 36 15.62 5.26 -4.71
C LEU A 36 15.91 3.83 -4.26
N MET A 37 17.08 3.29 -4.60
CA MET A 37 17.55 1.98 -4.14
C MET A 37 17.72 1.95 -2.62
N ARG A 38 18.31 3.00 -2.02
CA ARG A 38 18.39 3.13 -0.55
C ARG A 38 16.99 3.14 0.08
N PHE A 39 16.05 3.85 -0.51
CA PHE A 39 14.66 3.85 -0.06
C PHE A 39 14.02 2.45 -0.16
N CYS A 40 14.25 1.71 -1.25
CA CYS A 40 13.74 0.35 -1.39
C CYS A 40 14.26 -0.58 -0.29
N ALA A 41 15.52 -0.42 0.10
CA ALA A 41 16.16 -1.26 1.13
C ALA A 41 15.51 -1.11 2.52
N GLU A 42 14.76 -0.03 2.76
CA GLU A 42 14.05 0.20 4.03
C GLU A 42 12.85 -0.72 4.22
N TYR A 43 12.25 -1.20 3.12
CA TYR A 43 11.07 -2.07 3.18
C TYR A 43 11.26 -3.42 2.46
N SER A 44 12.19 -3.54 1.52
CA SER A 44 12.46 -4.78 0.78
C SER A 44 13.86 -4.80 0.18
N ASN A 45 14.74 -5.65 0.74
CA ASN A 45 16.07 -5.90 0.18
C ASN A 45 16.01 -6.51 -1.24
N ILE A 46 14.94 -7.25 -1.56
CA ILE A 46 14.74 -7.84 -2.89
C ILE A 46 14.46 -6.75 -3.92
N ASP A 47 13.58 -5.81 -3.58
CA ASP A 47 13.24 -4.68 -4.46
C ASP A 47 14.46 -3.78 -4.69
N ALA A 48 15.25 -3.53 -3.64
CA ALA A 48 16.48 -2.76 -3.71
C ALA A 48 17.51 -3.44 -4.62
N TRP A 49 17.70 -4.75 -4.46
CA TRP A 49 18.60 -5.54 -5.28
C TRP A 49 18.16 -5.56 -6.76
N GLU A 50 16.87 -5.79 -7.03
CA GLU A 50 16.34 -5.79 -8.40
C GLU A 50 16.57 -4.42 -9.06
N LEU A 51 16.33 -3.33 -8.32
CA LEU A 51 16.58 -1.98 -8.81
C LEU A 51 18.07 -1.70 -9.04
N GLU A 52 18.96 -2.16 -8.16
CA GLU A 52 20.42 -2.02 -8.30
C GLU A 52 20.94 -2.76 -9.54
N HIS A 53 20.45 -3.98 -9.77
CA HIS A 53 20.96 -4.86 -10.82
C HIS A 53 20.45 -4.50 -12.21
N PHE A 54 19.16 -4.12 -12.33
CA PHE A 54 18.54 -3.84 -13.62
C PHE A 54 18.41 -2.33 -13.92
N GLY A 55 18.47 -1.49 -12.90
CA GLY A 55 18.17 -0.06 -13.00
C GLY A 55 16.66 0.20 -13.16
N TYR A 56 16.23 1.43 -12.85
CA TYR A 56 14.80 1.76 -12.89
C TYR A 56 14.19 1.56 -14.28
N ARG A 57 14.96 1.88 -15.32
CA ARG A 57 14.56 1.75 -16.74
C ARG A 57 14.27 0.32 -17.20
N ASN A 58 14.84 -0.70 -16.56
CA ASN A 58 14.59 -2.09 -16.93
C ASN A 58 13.83 -2.88 -15.85
N ALA A 59 13.62 -2.28 -14.67
CA ALA A 59 12.75 -2.83 -13.64
C ALA A 59 11.35 -3.15 -14.17
N LYS A 60 10.78 -4.26 -13.70
CA LYS A 60 9.41 -4.69 -14.04
C LYS A 60 8.40 -3.59 -13.70
N LEU A 61 7.30 -3.53 -14.45
CA LEU A 61 6.23 -2.57 -14.17
C LEU A 61 5.74 -2.68 -12.72
N SER A 62 5.53 -3.91 -12.25
CA SER A 62 5.08 -4.17 -10.88
C SER A 62 6.04 -3.60 -9.83
N LEU A 63 7.36 -3.70 -10.05
CA LEU A 63 8.35 -3.11 -9.14
C LEU A 63 8.26 -1.58 -9.16
N ARG A 64 8.20 -0.96 -10.35
CA ARG A 64 8.06 0.51 -10.47
C ARG A 64 6.82 1.04 -9.77
N LEU A 65 5.68 0.37 -9.98
CA LEU A 65 4.42 0.74 -9.35
C LEU A 65 4.48 0.57 -7.84
N ARG A 66 5.10 -0.52 -7.35
CA ARG A 66 5.28 -0.75 -5.91
C ARG A 66 6.16 0.31 -5.27
N ILE A 67 7.31 0.63 -5.88
CA ILE A 67 8.19 1.70 -5.42
C ILE A 67 7.43 3.04 -5.36
N PHE A 68 6.66 3.34 -6.40
CA PHE A 68 5.88 4.56 -6.46
C PHE A 68 4.79 4.61 -5.37
N LEU A 69 4.07 3.52 -5.17
CA LEU A 69 3.09 3.39 -4.09
C LEU A 69 3.74 3.62 -2.72
N ARG A 70 4.88 2.96 -2.45
CA ARG A 70 5.63 3.14 -1.20
C ARG A 70 6.08 4.58 -0.98
N LEU A 71 6.52 5.27 -2.03
CA LEU A 71 6.87 6.70 -1.94
C LEU A 71 5.66 7.59 -1.63
N LEU A 72 4.47 7.25 -2.14
CA LEU A 72 3.23 7.96 -1.82
C LEU A 72 2.79 7.69 -0.37
N GLU A 73 2.86 6.44 0.08
CA GLU A 73 2.59 6.06 1.48
C GLU A 73 3.50 6.83 2.44
N ALA A 74 4.80 6.88 2.14
CA ALA A 74 5.79 7.63 2.92
C ALA A 74 5.49 9.13 3.03
N MET A 75 4.66 9.71 2.14
CA MET A 75 4.24 11.10 2.31
C MET A 75 3.39 11.31 3.57
N PHE A 76 2.64 10.31 4.01
CA PHE A 76 1.84 10.43 5.22
C PHE A 76 2.70 10.49 6.47
N ASP A 77 3.88 9.86 6.46
CA ASP A 77 4.79 9.87 7.61
C ASP A 77 5.73 11.08 7.59
N PHE A 78 6.29 11.41 6.41
CA PHE A 78 7.36 12.40 6.30
C PHE A 78 6.91 13.78 5.79
N ASN A 79 5.62 13.99 5.52
CA ASN A 79 5.09 15.29 5.08
C ASN A 79 3.93 15.73 5.98
N GLN A 80 4.24 16.10 7.22
CA GLN A 80 3.26 16.48 8.25
C GLN A 80 2.27 17.56 7.80
N LYS A 81 2.73 18.55 7.01
CA LYS A 81 1.85 19.57 6.44
C LYS A 81 0.78 18.97 5.53
N PHE A 82 1.16 18.03 4.65
CA PHE A 82 0.22 17.34 3.78
C PHE A 82 -0.76 16.49 4.58
N LYS A 83 -0.29 15.71 5.56
CA LYS A 83 -1.17 14.90 6.42
C LYS A 83 -2.18 15.75 7.18
N SER A 84 -1.73 16.86 7.76
CA SER A 84 -2.58 17.79 8.52
C SER A 84 -3.64 18.45 7.62
N GLU A 85 -3.24 18.89 6.43
CA GLU A 85 -4.15 19.50 5.45
C GLU A 85 -5.18 18.48 4.95
N LEU A 86 -4.76 17.26 4.62
CA LEU A 86 -5.68 16.20 4.18
C LEU A 86 -6.70 15.86 5.27
N ASN A 87 -6.24 15.63 6.51
CA ASN A 87 -7.10 15.26 7.64
C ASN A 87 -8.09 16.37 8.02
N SER A 88 -7.77 17.64 7.74
CA SER A 88 -8.65 18.78 8.06
C SER A 88 -9.62 19.14 6.93
N THR A 89 -9.31 18.76 5.69
CA THR A 89 -10.09 19.19 4.51
C THR A 89 -10.92 18.07 3.87
N VAL A 90 -10.54 16.81 4.06
CA VAL A 90 -11.16 15.68 3.36
C VAL A 90 -11.70 14.67 4.37
N GLU A 91 -12.96 14.29 4.20
CA GLU A 91 -13.56 13.22 4.99
C GLU A 91 -13.00 11.86 4.56
N THR A 92 -12.62 11.02 5.52
CA THR A 92 -12.03 9.69 5.28
C THR A 92 -12.88 8.82 4.34
N SER A 93 -14.21 8.91 4.42
CA SER A 93 -15.15 8.18 3.58
C SER A 93 -15.02 8.54 2.09
N SER A 94 -14.67 9.79 1.78
CA SER A 94 -14.50 10.30 0.42
C SER A 94 -13.16 9.94 -0.23
N LEU A 95 -12.18 9.48 0.57
CA LEU A 95 -10.88 9.06 0.08
C LEU A 95 -10.89 7.66 -0.55
N ARG A 96 -11.96 6.89 -0.33
CA ARG A 96 -12.08 5.51 -0.81
C ARG A 96 -13.26 5.38 -1.74
N ILE A 97 -13.08 4.60 -2.80
CA ILE A 97 -14.18 4.18 -3.65
C ILE A 97 -14.98 3.12 -2.86
N PRO A 98 -16.27 3.36 -2.58
CA PRO A 98 -17.07 2.36 -1.88
C PRO A 98 -17.28 1.14 -2.79
N PRO A 99 -17.39 -0.06 -2.21
CA PRO A 99 -17.79 -1.23 -2.99
C PRO A 99 -19.19 -1.04 -3.54
N ILE A 100 -19.46 -1.61 -4.71
CA ILE A 100 -20.79 -1.58 -5.33
C ILE A 100 -21.72 -2.64 -4.74
N GLY A 101 -21.17 -3.68 -4.11
CA GLY A 101 -21.94 -4.77 -3.53
C GLY A 101 -21.08 -5.98 -3.17
N ARG A 102 -21.76 -7.01 -2.66
CA ARG A 102 -21.19 -8.33 -2.36
C ARG A 102 -22.03 -9.42 -3.02
N ASP A 103 -21.40 -10.52 -3.41
CA ASP A 103 -22.13 -11.70 -3.86
C ASP A 103 -22.53 -12.63 -2.71
N LEU A 104 -23.20 -13.74 -3.04
CA LEU A 104 -23.68 -14.71 -2.06
C LEU A 104 -22.55 -15.44 -1.31
N ILE A 105 -21.34 -15.46 -1.88
CA ILE A 105 -20.16 -16.12 -1.31
C ILE A 105 -19.33 -15.14 -0.46
N GLY A 106 -19.68 -13.85 -0.48
CA GLY A 106 -19.05 -12.82 0.33
C GLY A 106 -17.96 -12.03 -0.39
N TYR A 107 -17.73 -12.31 -1.68
CA TYR A 107 -16.83 -11.51 -2.49
C TYR A 107 -17.36 -10.10 -2.61
N THR A 108 -16.49 -9.12 -2.46
CA THR A 108 -16.84 -7.72 -2.60
C THR A 108 -16.46 -7.22 -3.99
N TYR A 109 -17.28 -6.34 -4.58
CA TYR A 109 -17.07 -5.83 -5.94
C TYR A 109 -16.86 -4.32 -5.93
N TRP A 110 -15.97 -3.83 -6.81
CA TRP A 110 -15.69 -2.41 -7.00
C TRP A 110 -15.73 -2.04 -8.47
N TYR A 111 -16.36 -0.91 -8.76
CA TYR A 111 -16.50 -0.36 -10.09
C TYR A 111 -15.66 0.89 -10.22
N GLN A 112 -14.92 0.97 -11.32
CA GLN A 112 -14.17 2.17 -11.71
C GLN A 112 -14.57 2.56 -13.12
N LEU A 113 -14.76 3.86 -13.34
CA LEU A 113 -14.97 4.45 -14.66
C LEU A 113 -13.98 5.60 -14.83
N ASP A 114 -13.23 5.61 -15.93
CA ASP A 114 -12.31 6.70 -16.24
C ASP A 114 -12.98 7.81 -17.08
N SER A 115 -12.23 8.88 -17.36
CA SER A 115 -12.71 10.03 -18.14
C SER A 115 -13.02 9.70 -19.61
N ASP A 116 -12.45 8.62 -20.13
CA ASP A 116 -12.66 8.14 -21.50
C ASP A 116 -13.80 7.11 -21.58
N LEU A 117 -14.54 6.93 -20.48
CA LEU A 117 -15.63 5.98 -20.31
C LEU A 117 -15.20 4.51 -20.38
N ASN A 118 -13.92 4.21 -20.15
CA ASN A 118 -13.50 2.83 -19.92
C ASN A 118 -13.84 2.45 -18.49
N PHE A 119 -14.54 1.33 -18.32
CA PHE A 119 -14.85 0.81 -17.00
C PHE A 119 -14.05 -0.43 -16.65
N ARG A 120 -13.92 -0.66 -15.35
CA ARG A 120 -13.32 -1.86 -14.79
C ARG A 120 -14.14 -2.33 -13.60
N LEU A 121 -14.40 -3.63 -13.53
CA LEU A 121 -15.01 -4.28 -12.39
C LEU A 121 -13.96 -5.16 -11.71
N TYR A 122 -13.78 -4.94 -10.42
CA TYR A 122 -12.87 -5.71 -9.58
C TYR A 122 -13.64 -6.51 -8.54
N LYS A 123 -13.02 -7.59 -8.08
CA LYS A 123 -13.50 -8.54 -7.08
C LYS A 123 -12.40 -8.78 -6.05
N ASP A 124 -12.74 -8.88 -4.76
CA ASP A 124 -11.83 -9.19 -3.64
C ASP A 124 -12.42 -10.32 -2.81
N GLU A 125 -11.60 -11.34 -2.49
CA GLU A 125 -12.00 -12.47 -1.66
C GLU A 125 -12.11 -12.04 -0.20
N PRO A 126 -13.11 -12.53 0.55
CA PRO A 126 -13.10 -12.35 1.99
C PRO A 126 -11.90 -13.08 2.59
N ASP A 127 -11.30 -12.48 3.62
CA ASP A 127 -10.22 -13.07 4.44
C ASP A 127 -8.89 -13.38 3.74
N GLU A 128 -8.74 -13.05 2.44
CA GLU A 128 -7.45 -13.15 1.72
C GLU A 128 -6.87 -11.76 1.39
N GLU A 129 -5.70 -11.47 1.95
CA GLU A 129 -5.01 -10.21 1.71
C GLU A 129 -4.52 -10.10 0.26
N ASN A 130 -4.70 -8.91 -0.35
CA ASN A 130 -4.29 -8.63 -1.73
C ASN A 130 -4.92 -9.54 -2.80
N SER A 131 -6.13 -10.06 -2.56
CA SER A 131 -6.83 -10.97 -3.50
C SER A 131 -7.62 -10.27 -4.62
N TRP A 132 -7.41 -8.96 -4.77
CA TRP A 132 -8.03 -8.14 -5.80
C TRP A 132 -7.77 -8.67 -7.22
N SER A 133 -8.84 -8.97 -7.93
CA SER A 133 -8.80 -9.44 -9.31
C SER A 133 -9.71 -8.60 -10.22
N LEU A 134 -9.27 -8.40 -11.46
CA LEU A 134 -10.04 -7.69 -12.48
C LEU A 134 -10.93 -8.70 -13.20
N VAL A 135 -12.24 -8.60 -12.99
CA VAL A 135 -13.24 -9.56 -13.50
C VAL A 135 -13.93 -9.08 -14.78
N SER A 136 -13.95 -7.77 -15.04
CA SER A 136 -14.48 -7.25 -16.31
C SER A 136 -13.84 -5.93 -16.73
N ARG A 137 -13.60 -5.79 -18.03
CA ARG A 137 -13.05 -4.60 -18.71
C ARG A 137 -13.97 -4.05 -19.78
N ASN A 138 -15.05 -4.76 -20.11
CA ASN A 138 -15.94 -4.48 -21.21
C ASN A 138 -17.32 -5.12 -20.99
N LEU A 139 -18.31 -4.69 -21.78
CA LEU A 139 -19.69 -5.17 -21.64
C LEU A 139 -19.84 -6.69 -21.79
N PRO A 140 -19.18 -7.38 -22.74
CA PRO A 140 -19.23 -8.84 -22.82
C PRO A 140 -18.75 -9.54 -21.54
N GLU A 141 -17.57 -9.20 -21.03
CA GLU A 141 -17.03 -9.77 -19.77
C GLU A 141 -17.94 -9.47 -18.58
N LEU A 142 -18.56 -8.28 -18.56
CA LEU A 142 -19.52 -7.93 -17.51
C LEU A 142 -20.77 -8.82 -17.58
N ASN A 143 -21.29 -9.07 -18.77
CA ASN A 143 -22.45 -9.94 -18.96
C ASN A 143 -22.14 -11.38 -18.54
N GLU A 144 -20.95 -11.90 -18.85
CA GLU A 144 -20.49 -13.20 -18.34
C GLU A 144 -20.43 -13.23 -16.81
N CYS A 145 -19.84 -12.20 -16.20
CA CYS A 145 -19.77 -12.07 -14.75
C CYS A 145 -21.17 -12.05 -14.10
N ILE A 146 -22.12 -11.31 -14.67
CA ILE A 146 -23.51 -11.27 -14.18
C ILE A 146 -24.17 -12.64 -14.31
N GLN A 147 -24.02 -13.34 -15.44
CA GLN A 147 -24.58 -14.67 -15.62
C GLN A 147 -24.02 -15.67 -14.60
N ASP A 148 -22.74 -15.58 -14.28
CA ASP A 148 -22.12 -16.44 -13.26
C ASP A 148 -22.62 -16.12 -11.85
N LEU A 149 -22.88 -14.85 -11.55
CA LEU A 149 -23.51 -14.43 -10.30
C LEU A 149 -24.96 -14.90 -10.19
N GLU A 150 -25.74 -14.81 -11.27
CA GLU A 150 -27.14 -15.25 -11.31
C GLU A 150 -27.31 -16.76 -11.17
N LYS A 151 -26.31 -17.55 -11.59
CA LYS A 151 -26.29 -19.01 -11.39
C LYS A 151 -26.08 -19.40 -9.94
N GLN A 152 -25.52 -18.53 -9.09
CA GLN A 152 -25.32 -18.83 -7.67
C GLN A 152 -26.69 -18.94 -6.98
N SER A 153 -26.95 -20.07 -6.35
CA SER A 153 -28.17 -20.27 -5.57
C SER A 153 -27.90 -20.30 -4.07
N ILE A 154 -28.87 -19.83 -3.30
CA ILE A 154 -28.82 -19.89 -1.83
C ILE A 154 -28.78 -21.36 -1.35
N ASP A 155 -29.37 -22.28 -2.11
CA ASP A 155 -29.42 -23.69 -1.75
C ASP A 155 -28.05 -24.38 -1.89
N ASP A 156 -27.25 -23.99 -2.88
CA ASP A 156 -25.85 -24.45 -3.01
C ASP A 156 -25.00 -24.00 -1.82
N PHE A 157 -25.26 -22.78 -1.32
CA PHE A 157 -24.52 -22.21 -0.19
C PHE A 157 -24.83 -22.90 1.14
N LYS A 158 -26.09 -23.32 1.34
CA LYS A 158 -26.50 -24.06 2.55
C LYS A 158 -25.83 -25.43 2.65
N GLN A 159 -25.60 -26.11 1.52
CA GLN A 159 -24.91 -27.41 1.52
C GLN A 159 -23.40 -27.28 1.80
N MET A 160 -22.79 -26.17 1.39
CA MET A 160 -21.38 -25.90 1.69
C MET A 160 -21.15 -25.55 3.18
N SER A 161 -22.16 -25.00 3.84
CA SER A 161 -22.09 -24.55 5.24
C SER A 161 -22.53 -25.60 6.27
N THR A 162 -23.05 -26.75 5.83
CA THR A 162 -23.37 -27.84 6.75
C THR A 162 -22.10 -28.63 7.09
N PRO A 163 -21.63 -28.63 8.36
CA PRO A 163 -20.60 -29.57 8.76
C PRO A 163 -21.18 -30.98 8.64
N THR A 164 -20.56 -31.81 7.80
CA THR A 164 -20.84 -33.25 7.71
C THR A 164 -20.58 -33.87 9.07
N THR A 165 -21.58 -33.87 9.94
CA THR A 165 -21.56 -34.52 11.25
C THR A 165 -22.37 -35.79 11.12
N GLU A 166 -21.83 -36.75 10.38
CA GLU A 166 -22.29 -38.12 10.44
C GLU A 166 -21.45 -38.84 11.49
N GLU A 167 -21.99 -38.93 12.71
CA GLU A 167 -22.15 -40.17 13.50
C GLU A 167 -22.39 -39.85 15.00
N SER A 168 -23.66 -39.99 15.38
CA SER A 168 -24.15 -40.69 16.58
C SER A 168 -23.35 -40.59 17.89
N VAL A 169 -23.83 -39.77 18.83
CA VAL A 169 -23.95 -40.19 20.24
C VAL A 169 -25.09 -39.46 20.95
N SER A 170 -26.08 -40.25 21.36
CA SER A 170 -27.19 -39.87 22.23
C SER A 170 -26.70 -39.48 23.62
N ASN A 171 -27.14 -38.33 24.16
CA ASN A 171 -27.81 -38.27 25.48
C ASN A 171 -28.30 -36.85 25.85
N PRO A 172 -29.40 -36.73 26.61
CA PRO A 172 -30.06 -35.45 26.91
C PRO A 172 -29.71 -34.88 28.30
N ALA A 173 -29.97 -33.57 28.42
CA ALA A 173 -30.19 -32.79 29.65
C ALA A 173 -28.97 -32.35 30.50
N SER A 174 -28.71 -31.04 30.56
CA SER A 174 -29.02 -30.23 31.76
C SER A 174 -28.60 -28.75 31.64
N GLN A 175 -29.61 -27.87 31.73
CA GLN A 175 -29.69 -26.62 32.52
C GLN A 175 -28.71 -25.44 32.26
N ILE A 176 -29.28 -24.37 31.69
CA ILE A 176 -28.94 -22.93 31.80
C ILE A 176 -29.38 -22.49 33.23
N PRO A 177 -28.77 -21.52 33.97
CA PRO A 177 -28.69 -20.15 33.47
C PRO A 177 -27.59 -19.16 33.89
N ALA A 178 -27.55 -18.13 33.03
CA ALA A 178 -26.81 -16.87 33.07
C ALA A 178 -26.94 -16.04 34.35
N LYS A 179 -25.87 -15.27 34.65
CA LYS A 179 -25.79 -14.01 35.42
C LYS A 179 -24.28 -13.72 35.61
N ILE A 180 -23.67 -12.54 35.43
CA ILE A 180 -24.06 -11.13 35.62
C ILE A 180 -23.11 -10.26 34.76
N ILE A 181 -23.68 -9.24 34.11
CA ILE A 181 -23.01 -8.03 33.65
C ILE A 181 -22.89 -7.10 34.86
N ASN A 182 -21.72 -6.54 35.14
CA ASN A 182 -21.65 -5.18 35.68
C ASN A 182 -20.33 -4.52 35.31
N ASP A 183 -20.48 -3.34 34.71
CA ASP A 183 -19.47 -2.36 34.33
C ASP A 183 -18.71 -1.82 35.54
N GLN A 184 -17.47 -1.36 35.34
CA GLN A 184 -17.03 -0.04 35.79
C GLN A 184 -15.72 0.39 35.12
N ASP A 185 -15.79 1.62 34.61
CA ASP A 185 -14.73 2.45 34.03
C ASP A 185 -13.61 2.75 35.05
N ASP A 186 -12.40 2.95 34.55
CA ASP A 186 -11.43 3.91 35.10
C ASP A 186 -10.53 4.40 33.96
N ASP A 187 -10.65 5.70 33.67
CA ASP A 187 -9.76 6.51 32.83
C ASP A 187 -8.39 6.64 33.50
N ASP A 188 -7.31 6.64 32.70
CA ASP A 188 -6.12 7.47 32.98
C ASP A 188 -5.29 7.67 31.69
N ASP A 189 -5.36 8.91 31.21
CA ASP A 189 -4.54 9.54 30.17
C ASP A 189 -3.09 9.75 30.64
N ASP A 190 -2.08 9.21 29.94
CA ASP A 190 -0.74 9.83 29.80
C ASP A 190 0.15 9.06 28.80
N ASP A 191 0.27 9.52 27.53
CA ASP A 191 1.34 9.00 26.64
C ASP A 191 1.81 10.00 25.57
N GLY A 192 1.85 11.31 25.91
CA GLY A 192 2.23 12.38 24.97
C GLY A 192 3.74 12.66 24.83
N GLU A 193 4.60 12.14 25.70
CA GLU A 193 6.01 12.56 25.77
C GLU A 193 7.03 11.57 25.16
N LYS A 194 6.60 10.38 24.71
CA LYS A 194 7.53 9.36 24.18
C LYS A 194 7.83 9.51 22.68
N ASP A 195 6.92 10.11 21.92
CA ASP A 195 7.04 10.18 20.45
C ASP A 195 8.07 11.22 19.97
N GLU A 196 8.23 12.36 20.67
CA GLU A 196 9.18 13.41 20.25
C GLU A 196 10.65 12.97 20.37
N LYS A 197 10.97 12.06 21.29
CA LYS A 197 12.34 11.55 21.46
C LYS A 197 12.75 10.54 20.39
N ILE A 198 11.79 9.79 19.85
CA ILE A 198 12.05 8.81 18.79
C ILE A 198 12.27 9.53 17.45
N GLU A 199 11.51 10.61 17.19
CA GLU A 199 11.66 11.43 15.98
C GLU A 199 13.00 12.17 15.89
N GLN A 200 13.50 12.70 17.01
CA GLN A 200 14.80 13.40 17.05
C GLN A 200 15.99 12.46 16.85
N GLN A 201 15.92 11.22 17.33
CA GLN A 201 16.99 10.23 17.11
C GLN A 201 17.04 9.75 15.66
N GLN A 202 15.89 9.55 15.00
CA GLN A 202 15.86 9.16 13.59
C GLN A 202 16.39 10.26 12.67
N GLN A 203 16.08 11.54 12.95
CA GLN A 203 16.61 12.66 12.16
C GLN A 203 18.12 12.86 12.34
N GLN A 204 18.69 12.57 13.52
CA GLN A 204 20.14 12.65 13.72
C GLN A 204 20.91 11.53 13.02
N GLN A 205 20.39 10.30 12.99
CA GLN A 205 21.01 9.21 12.23
C GLN A 205 20.97 9.45 10.71
N LEU A 206 19.86 9.98 10.20
CA LEU A 206 19.72 10.30 8.77
C LEU A 206 20.70 11.40 8.30
N ASN A 207 21.05 12.35 9.17
CA ASN A 207 21.98 13.44 8.83
C ASN A 207 23.46 12.99 8.89
N GLN A 208 23.83 12.06 9.78
CA GLN A 208 25.21 11.55 9.88
C GLN A 208 25.63 10.72 8.66
N ASP A 209 24.68 10.02 8.02
CA ASP A 209 24.94 9.24 6.81
C ASP A 209 25.19 10.12 5.55
N ASP A 210 24.71 11.36 5.58
CA ASP A 210 24.88 12.32 4.47
C ASP A 210 26.25 13.04 4.56
N GLU A 211 26.79 13.30 5.76
CA GLU A 211 28.15 13.89 5.93
C GLU A 211 29.30 12.93 5.57
N MET A 212 29.09 11.62 5.71
CA MET A 212 30.09 10.59 5.40
C MET A 212 30.30 10.32 3.88
N ASN A 213 29.57 10.99 2.99
CA ASN A 213 29.63 10.76 1.53
C ASN A 213 30.22 11.93 0.71
N GLU A 214 30.78 12.96 1.35
CA GLU A 214 31.58 13.98 0.65
C GLU A 214 33.07 13.58 0.63
N GLU A 215 33.54 13.01 -0.48
CA GLU A 215 34.99 12.89 -0.74
C GLU A 215 35.59 14.26 -1.10
N PRO A 216 36.80 14.62 -0.60
CA PRO A 216 37.42 15.90 -0.91
C PRO A 216 38.09 15.87 -2.30
N GLU A 217 37.73 16.83 -3.16
CA GLU A 217 38.42 17.11 -4.43
C GLU A 217 39.90 17.44 -4.19
N LYS A 218 40.79 16.67 -4.81
CA LYS A 218 42.24 16.95 -4.84
C LYS A 218 42.54 18.07 -5.83
N THR A 219 43.03 19.20 -5.32
CA THR A 219 43.64 20.27 -6.10
C THR A 219 44.94 19.80 -6.75
N ALA A 220 45.02 19.85 -8.08
CA ALA A 220 46.23 19.56 -8.84
C ALA A 220 47.13 20.82 -8.94
N THR A 221 48.32 20.74 -8.37
CA THR A 221 49.39 21.75 -8.51
C THR A 221 50.22 21.42 -9.75
N SER A 222 50.36 22.38 -10.66
CA SER A 222 51.24 22.31 -11.84
C SER A 222 52.71 22.60 -11.47
N PRO A 223 53.71 21.90 -12.07
CA PRO A 223 55.11 22.29 -11.94
C PRO A 223 55.60 23.08 -13.17
N SER A 224 56.36 24.16 -12.93
CA SER A 224 57.24 24.81 -13.91
C SER A 224 58.71 24.47 -13.61
N PRO A 225 59.54 24.44 -14.64
CA PRO A 225 60.79 25.20 -14.64
C PRO A 225 60.81 26.27 -15.74
#